data_AF-A0A4U2ZWM9-F1
#
_entry.id   AF-A0A4U2ZWM9-F1
#
_cell.length_a   1.000
_cell.length_b   1.000
_cell.length_c   1.000
_cell.angle_alpha   90.00
_cell.angle_beta   90.00
_cell.angle_gamma   90.00
#
_symmetry.space_group_name_H-M   'P 1'
#
loop_
_entity.id
_entity.type
_entity.pdbx_description
1 polymer ?
#
loop_
_entity_poly.entity_id
_entity_poly.type
_entity_poly.pdbx_seq_one_letter_code
_entity_poly.pdbx_strand_id
1 'polypeptide(L)'
;YTGTYVGNNSDVIAIVTNLPGGETVQSLNLENENIKVEYGAKENRNLTEEMIETYWFDGKDTMKKNLLFNAIYLAVLVPNAKGYEFQIENQSFALKREELLPILYKEFNDLPKDDLIWNKGIVMNFFYGNQEKIEKLVNNKDFRKQFFNEHPVRESK
;
A
#
# COMPACT_ATOMS: atom_id res chain seq x y z
N TYR A 1 -15.38 -21.73 7.17
CA TYR A 1 -14.21 -20.95 7.56
C TYR A 1 -14.52 -19.49 7.29
N THR A 2 -14.99 -18.80 8.33
CA THR A 2 -15.55 -17.45 8.31
C THR A 2 -15.07 -16.77 9.57
N GLY A 3 -14.52 -15.57 9.44
CA GLY A 3 -14.27 -14.72 10.60
C GLY A 3 -12.86 -14.22 10.66
N THR A 4 -12.47 -13.48 9.64
CA THR A 4 -11.45 -12.47 9.77
C THR A 4 -11.73 -11.35 8.77
N TYR A 5 -11.10 -10.19 8.90
CA TYR A 5 -11.32 -8.97 8.09
C TYR A 5 -10.85 -9.15 6.61
N VAL A 6 -11.52 -10.09 5.93
CA VAL A 6 -11.20 -10.71 4.63
C VAL A 6 -12.55 -11.00 3.97
N GLY A 7 -13.07 -10.04 3.21
CA GLY A 7 -14.48 -10.07 2.81
C GLY A 7 -14.71 -9.50 1.42
N ASN A 8 -14.45 -10.32 0.40
CA ASN A 8 -14.75 -10.04 -1.01
C ASN A 8 -13.82 -9.00 -1.68
N ASN A 9 -13.54 -9.22 -2.96
CA ASN A 9 -12.68 -8.36 -3.79
C ASN A 9 -13.12 -6.89 -3.72
N SER A 10 -14.42 -6.64 -3.54
CA SER A 10 -15.01 -5.31 -3.39
C SER A 10 -14.43 -4.49 -2.24
N ASP A 11 -14.16 -5.09 -1.07
CA ASP A 11 -13.62 -4.37 0.08
C ASP A 11 -12.16 -3.98 -0.15
N VAL A 12 -11.38 -4.86 -0.76
CA VAL A 12 -9.99 -4.56 -1.13
C VAL A 12 -9.93 -3.47 -2.20
N ILE A 13 -10.83 -3.50 -3.19
CA ILE A 13 -10.99 -2.43 -4.18
C ILE A 13 -11.33 -1.11 -3.50
N ALA A 14 -12.24 -1.11 -2.52
CA ALA A 14 -12.61 0.10 -1.79
C ALA A 14 -11.43 0.67 -1.00
N ILE A 15 -10.62 -0.18 -0.34
CA ILE A 15 -9.40 0.26 0.35
C ILE A 15 -8.45 0.90 -0.66
N VAL A 16 -8.08 0.19 -1.73
CA VAL A 16 -7.11 0.67 -2.73
C VAL A 16 -7.56 1.97 -3.40
N THR A 17 -8.86 2.14 -3.64
CA THR A 17 -9.41 3.37 -4.24
C THR A 17 -9.35 4.58 -3.29
N ASN A 18 -9.33 4.36 -1.97
CA ASN A 18 -9.20 5.42 -0.97
C ASN A 18 -7.74 5.71 -0.58
N LEU A 19 -6.79 4.92 -1.06
CA LEU A 19 -5.37 5.15 -0.82
C LEU A 19 -4.81 6.25 -1.75
N PRO A 20 -3.67 6.88 -1.41
CA PRO A 20 -2.94 7.74 -2.33
C PRO A 20 -2.75 7.10 -3.71
N GLY A 21 -3.12 7.85 -4.75
CA GLY A 21 -3.14 7.37 -6.14
C GLY A 21 -4.39 6.57 -6.52
N GLY A 22 -5.37 6.40 -5.62
CA GLY A 22 -6.59 5.61 -5.85
C GLY A 22 -7.43 6.04 -7.06
N GLU A 23 -7.41 7.33 -7.39
CA GLU A 23 -8.06 7.86 -8.60
C GLU A 23 -7.43 7.31 -9.87
N THR A 24 -6.11 7.08 -9.85
CA THR A 24 -5.30 6.58 -10.95
C THR A 24 -5.30 5.05 -11.09
N VAL A 25 -6.05 4.33 -10.25
CA VAL A 25 -6.12 2.86 -10.31
C VAL A 25 -6.78 2.41 -11.61
N GLN A 26 -6.01 1.71 -12.43
CA GLN A 26 -6.43 1.11 -13.69
C GLN A 26 -7.06 -0.26 -13.45
N SER A 27 -6.32 -1.15 -12.75
CA SER A 27 -6.71 -2.54 -12.49
C SER A 27 -6.25 -3.01 -11.09
N LEU A 28 -6.89 -4.08 -10.60
CA LEU A 28 -6.55 -4.75 -9.35
C LEU A 28 -6.65 -6.26 -9.55
N ASN A 29 -5.60 -7.00 -9.21
CA ASN A 29 -5.57 -8.46 -9.20
C ASN A 29 -5.29 -8.97 -7.76
N LEU A 30 -6.09 -9.96 -7.32
CA LEU A 30 -6.10 -10.51 -5.96
C LEU A 30 -5.81 -12.02 -5.93
N GLU A 31 -4.97 -12.51 -6.84
CA GLU A 31 -4.61 -13.92 -6.95
C GLU A 31 -3.56 -14.36 -5.92
N ASN A 32 -3.66 -15.62 -5.47
CA ASN A 32 -2.66 -16.28 -4.61
C ASN A 32 -2.33 -15.50 -3.32
N GLU A 33 -3.33 -14.84 -2.74
CA GLU A 33 -3.16 -13.98 -1.56
C GLU A 33 -2.19 -12.80 -1.81
N ASN A 34 -1.99 -12.40 -3.06
CA ASN A 34 -1.17 -11.25 -3.45
C ASN A 34 -2.08 -10.12 -3.92
N ILE A 35 -1.74 -8.88 -3.59
CA ILE A 35 -2.46 -7.70 -4.07
C ILE A 35 -1.61 -7.02 -5.12
N LYS A 36 -2.00 -7.11 -6.40
CA LYS A 36 -1.37 -6.37 -7.49
C LYS A 36 -2.26 -5.19 -7.91
N VAL A 37 -1.75 -3.98 -7.77
CA VAL A 37 -2.40 -2.73 -8.18
C VAL A 37 -1.69 -2.17 -9.41
N GLU A 38 -2.43 -1.93 -10.48
CA GLU A 38 -1.93 -1.22 -11.65
C GLU A 38 -2.52 0.18 -11.67
N TYR A 39 -1.66 1.18 -11.78
CA TYR A 39 -2.01 2.58 -11.91
C TYR A 39 -1.70 3.06 -13.33
N GLY A 40 -2.61 3.82 -13.91
CA GLY A 40 -2.49 4.27 -15.28
C GLY A 40 -3.72 4.97 -15.82
N ALA A 41 -3.64 5.39 -17.08
CA ALA A 41 -4.74 5.99 -17.79
C ALA A 41 -5.92 5.01 -17.90
N LYS A 42 -7.14 5.55 -17.83
CA LYS A 42 -8.37 4.77 -17.94
C LYS A 42 -9.39 5.53 -18.77
N GLU A 43 -9.74 4.97 -19.93
CA GLU A 43 -10.60 5.62 -20.93
C GLU A 43 -11.94 6.11 -20.37
N ASN A 44 -12.51 5.37 -19.41
CA ASN A 44 -13.79 5.71 -18.80
C ASN A 44 -13.72 6.77 -17.67
N ARG A 45 -12.53 7.27 -17.32
CA ARG A 45 -12.31 8.25 -16.24
C ARG A 45 -11.69 9.57 -16.72
N ASN A 46 -11.53 9.77 -18.03
CA ASN A 46 -10.83 10.95 -18.60
C ASN A 46 -9.42 11.16 -17.99
N LEU A 47 -8.75 10.10 -17.54
CA LEU A 47 -7.39 10.15 -17.02
C LEU A 47 -6.41 9.94 -18.18
N THR A 48 -5.56 10.93 -18.45
CA THR A 48 -4.52 10.87 -19.48
C THR A 48 -3.18 10.43 -18.89
N GLU A 49 -2.27 9.92 -19.72
CA GLU A 49 -0.89 9.58 -19.32
C GLU A 49 -0.16 10.77 -18.69
N GLU A 50 -0.29 11.97 -19.25
CA GLU A 50 0.29 13.20 -18.68
C GLU A 50 -0.17 13.48 -17.24
N MET A 51 -1.44 13.17 -16.91
CA MET A 51 -1.95 13.33 -15.54
C MET A 51 -1.35 12.29 -14.58
N ILE A 52 -1.14 11.06 -15.06
CA ILE A 52 -0.45 10.01 -14.30
C ILE A 52 0.99 10.43 -14.03
N GLU A 53 1.70 10.87 -15.07
CA GLU A 53 3.09 11.29 -14.98
C GLU A 53 3.25 12.47 -14.02
N THR A 54 2.40 13.48 -14.16
CA THR A 54 2.39 14.68 -13.30
C THR A 54 2.16 14.33 -11.83
N TYR A 55 1.31 13.34 -11.53
CA TYR A 55 1.03 12.94 -10.15
C TYR A 55 2.16 12.09 -9.55
N TRP A 56 2.60 11.04 -10.26
CA TRP A 56 3.52 10.04 -9.70
C TRP A 56 4.99 10.48 -9.81
N PHE A 57 5.35 11.23 -10.86
CA PHE A 57 6.73 11.62 -11.19
C PHE A 57 6.98 13.12 -11.03
N ASP A 58 6.40 13.74 -9.99
CA ASP A 58 6.49 15.17 -9.69
C ASP A 58 7.87 15.70 -9.21
N GLY A 59 8.90 14.85 -9.18
CA GLY A 59 10.23 15.16 -8.67
C GLY A 59 10.33 15.35 -7.14
N LYS A 60 9.24 15.14 -6.38
CA LYS A 60 9.17 15.35 -4.92
C LYS A 60 9.02 14.05 -4.13
N ASP A 61 9.41 12.94 -4.75
CA ASP A 61 9.42 11.60 -4.15
C ASP A 61 8.01 11.06 -3.84
N THR A 62 6.98 11.60 -4.52
CA THR A 62 5.56 11.27 -4.31
C THR A 62 5.29 9.78 -4.53
N MET A 63 5.82 9.18 -5.60
CA MET A 63 5.69 7.74 -5.83
C MET A 63 6.16 6.91 -4.63
N LYS A 64 7.38 7.12 -4.13
CA LYS A 64 7.91 6.33 -3.01
C LYS A 64 7.13 6.53 -1.71
N LYS A 65 6.68 7.75 -1.43
CA LYS A 65 5.81 8.04 -0.28
C LYS A 65 4.50 7.27 -0.36
N ASN A 66 3.83 7.35 -1.52
CA ASN A 66 2.56 6.68 -1.75
C ASN A 66 2.71 5.15 -1.70
N LEU A 67 3.72 4.59 -2.35
CA LEU A 67 3.99 3.15 -2.33
C LEU A 67 4.20 2.62 -0.91
N LEU A 68 5.01 3.31 -0.10
CA LEU A 68 5.25 2.93 1.29
C LEU A 68 3.95 3.05 2.12
N PHE A 69 3.23 4.18 2.00
CA PHE A 69 1.96 4.38 2.68
C PHE A 69 0.96 3.28 2.35
N ASN A 70 0.80 2.97 1.05
CA ASN A 70 -0.14 1.98 0.56
C ASN A 70 0.23 0.58 1.06
N ALA A 71 1.52 0.22 1.04
CA ALA A 71 1.99 -1.06 1.57
C ALA A 71 1.71 -1.20 3.07
N ILE A 72 1.94 -0.15 3.87
CA ILE A 72 1.61 -0.14 5.31
C ILE A 72 0.11 -0.37 5.51
N TYR A 73 -0.74 0.40 4.81
CA TYR A 73 -2.18 0.29 4.97
C TYR A 73 -2.73 -1.07 4.55
N LEU A 74 -2.29 -1.60 3.41
CA LEU A 74 -2.69 -2.92 2.93
C LEU A 74 -2.18 -4.03 3.85
N ALA A 75 -0.99 -3.89 4.43
CA ALA A 75 -0.50 -4.85 5.42
C ALA A 75 -1.38 -4.89 6.66
N VAL A 76 -1.83 -3.76 7.18
CA VAL A 76 -2.64 -3.79 8.40
C VAL A 76 -4.11 -4.13 8.10
N LEU A 77 -4.68 -3.61 7.01
CA LEU A 77 -6.11 -3.77 6.69
C LEU A 77 -6.46 -5.07 5.95
N VAL A 78 -5.49 -5.68 5.25
CA VAL A 78 -5.70 -6.94 4.51
C VAL A 78 -4.76 -8.01 5.06
N PRO A 79 -5.00 -8.49 6.30
CA PRO A 79 -4.12 -9.41 7.01
C PRO A 79 -3.84 -10.75 6.34
N ASN A 80 -4.71 -11.20 5.42
CA ASN A 80 -4.49 -12.42 4.64
C ASN A 80 -3.57 -12.23 3.43
N ALA A 81 -3.26 -11.00 3.03
CA ALA A 81 -2.39 -10.75 1.88
C ALA A 81 -0.93 -11.06 2.22
N LYS A 82 -0.29 -11.93 1.44
CA LYS A 82 1.11 -12.34 1.57
C LYS A 82 2.09 -11.40 0.88
N GLY A 83 1.62 -10.61 -0.10
CA GLY A 83 2.45 -9.67 -0.83
C GLY A 83 1.65 -8.54 -1.47
N TYR A 84 2.41 -7.52 -1.89
CA TYR A 84 1.90 -6.31 -2.53
C TYR A 84 2.77 -6.01 -3.74
N GLU A 85 2.12 -5.75 -4.87
CA GLU A 85 2.73 -5.32 -6.10
C GLU A 85 2.03 -4.06 -6.60
N PHE A 86 2.81 -3.06 -6.96
CA PHE A 86 2.32 -1.80 -7.48
C PHE A 86 3.04 -1.52 -8.79
N GLN A 87 2.28 -1.31 -9.85
CA GLN A 87 2.80 -0.98 -11.16
C GLN A 87 2.29 0.40 -11.59
N ILE A 88 3.21 1.31 -11.90
CA ILE A 88 2.92 2.66 -12.38
C ILE A 88 3.71 2.81 -13.68
N GLU A 89 3.04 2.82 -14.82
CA GLU A 89 3.68 2.87 -16.14
C GLU A 89 4.81 1.82 -16.27
N ASN A 90 6.05 2.27 -16.52
CA ASN A 90 7.24 1.43 -16.62
C ASN A 90 7.94 1.18 -15.28
N GLN A 91 7.35 1.52 -14.14
CA GLN A 91 7.91 1.27 -12.81
C GLN A 91 7.09 0.21 -12.08
N SER A 92 7.76 -0.65 -11.32
CA SER A 92 7.14 -1.64 -10.46
C SER A 92 7.81 -1.69 -9.10
N PHE A 93 7.01 -1.91 -8.07
CA PHE A 93 7.44 -2.11 -6.70
C PHE A 93 6.73 -3.33 -6.14
N ALA A 94 7.49 -4.26 -5.56
CA ALA A 94 6.96 -5.47 -4.96
C ALA A 94 7.54 -5.64 -3.56
N LEU A 95 6.71 -6.09 -2.63
CA LEU A 95 7.08 -6.28 -1.23
C LEU A 95 6.28 -7.42 -0.63
N LYS A 96 6.94 -8.32 0.10
CA LYS A 96 6.22 -9.33 0.87
C LYS A 96 5.79 -8.80 2.22
N ARG A 97 4.65 -9.29 2.70
CA ARG A 97 4.15 -8.99 4.04
C ARG A 97 5.17 -9.38 5.12
N GLU A 98 5.84 -10.52 4.95
CA GLU A 98 6.85 -11.04 5.90
C GLU A 98 8.07 -10.12 6.05
N GLU A 99 8.39 -9.34 5.02
CA GLU A 99 9.49 -8.37 5.03
C GLU A 99 9.05 -7.04 5.69
N LEU A 100 7.80 -6.64 5.46
CA LEU A 100 7.24 -5.40 6.00
C LEU A 100 6.89 -5.50 7.50
N LEU A 101 6.30 -6.61 7.95
CA LEU A 101 5.79 -6.73 9.32
C LEU A 101 6.84 -6.48 10.42
N PRO A 102 8.07 -7.01 10.34
CA PRO A 102 9.09 -6.73 11.34
C PRO A 102 9.42 -5.24 11.46
N ILE A 103 9.42 -4.51 10.34
CA ILE A 103 9.61 -3.06 10.30
C ILE A 103 8.45 -2.38 11.02
N LEU A 104 7.20 -2.77 10.71
CA LEU A 104 6.04 -2.18 11.38
C LEU A 104 6.01 -2.48 12.88
N TYR A 105 6.37 -3.67 13.33
CA TYR A 105 6.41 -3.97 14.77
C TYR A 105 7.50 -3.21 15.51
N LYS A 106 8.60 -2.86 14.83
CA LYS A 106 9.65 -2.00 15.38
C LYS A 106 9.18 -0.56 15.50
N GLU A 107 8.52 -0.05 14.45
CA GLU A 107 8.03 1.34 14.43
C GLU A 107 6.78 1.52 15.30
N PHE A 108 5.93 0.50 15.43
CA PHE A 108 4.62 0.55 16.09
C PHE A 108 4.48 -0.60 17.10
N ASN A 109 4.72 -0.30 18.37
CA ASN A 109 4.62 -1.28 19.46
C ASN A 109 3.18 -1.73 19.77
N ASP A 110 2.19 -0.91 19.39
CA ASP A 110 0.76 -1.14 19.54
C ASP A 110 0.10 -1.73 18.28
N LEU A 111 0.89 -2.04 17.24
CA LEU A 111 0.38 -2.74 16.07
C LEU A 111 -0.22 -4.10 16.50
N PRO A 112 -1.47 -4.42 16.10
CA PRO A 112 -2.11 -5.67 16.49
C PRO A 112 -1.32 -6.90 16.02
N LYS A 113 -1.31 -7.93 16.86
CA LYS A 113 -0.59 -9.20 16.65
C LYS A 113 -1.54 -10.37 16.72
N ASP A 114 -1.11 -11.50 16.15
CA ASP A 114 -1.83 -12.76 16.20
C ASP A 114 -3.30 -12.56 15.79
N ASP A 115 -4.23 -13.08 16.58
CA ASP A 115 -5.65 -13.00 16.25
C ASP A 115 -6.23 -11.57 16.31
N LEU A 116 -5.55 -10.63 16.99
CA LEU A 116 -6.03 -9.26 17.13
C LEU A 116 -6.02 -8.48 15.81
N ILE A 117 -5.15 -8.86 14.86
CA ILE A 117 -5.08 -8.23 13.52
C ILE A 117 -6.37 -8.45 12.72
N TRP A 118 -7.17 -9.46 13.08
CA TRP A 118 -8.42 -9.76 12.40
C TRP A 118 -9.62 -8.99 12.97
N ASN A 119 -9.45 -8.27 14.08
CA ASN A 119 -10.50 -7.48 14.69
C ASN A 119 -10.51 -6.06 14.10
N LYS A 120 -11.56 -5.75 13.32
CA LYS A 120 -11.78 -4.42 12.73
C LYS A 120 -11.61 -3.28 13.72
N GLY A 121 -12.26 -3.36 14.88
CA GLY A 121 -12.27 -2.28 15.86
C GLY A 121 -10.86 -1.99 16.40
N ILE A 122 -10.12 -3.05 16.70
CA ILE A 122 -8.73 -2.94 17.17
C ILE A 122 -7.83 -2.35 16.07
N VAL A 123 -7.94 -2.85 14.84
CA VAL A 123 -7.17 -2.34 13.69
C VAL A 123 -7.49 -0.88 13.39
N MET A 124 -8.76 -0.49 13.43
CA MET A 124 -9.14 0.92 13.20
C MET A 124 -8.65 1.83 14.32
N ASN A 125 -8.70 1.38 15.57
CA ASN A 125 -8.13 2.13 16.70
C ASN A 125 -6.62 2.32 16.56
N PHE A 126 -5.90 1.32 16.06
CA PHE A 126 -4.48 1.46 15.72
C PHE A 126 -4.25 2.61 14.73
N PHE A 127 -5.01 2.67 13.63
CA PHE A 127 -4.89 3.76 12.67
C PHE A 127 -5.25 5.12 13.26
N TYR A 128 -6.35 5.23 14.00
CA TYR A 128 -6.73 6.49 14.65
C TYR A 128 -5.67 6.99 15.63
N GLY A 129 -5.01 6.08 16.37
CA GLY A 129 -3.94 6.43 17.29
C GLY A 129 -2.59 6.74 16.63
N ASN A 130 -2.34 6.22 15.42
CA ASN A 130 -1.02 6.26 14.78
C ASN A 130 -0.96 7.02 13.45
N GLN A 131 -2.04 7.65 13.00
CA GLN A 131 -2.09 8.36 11.72
C GLN A 131 -0.90 9.33 11.54
N GLU A 132 -0.69 10.26 12.47
CA GLU A 132 0.42 11.21 12.40
C GLU A 132 1.79 10.53 12.37
N LYS A 133 1.92 9.40 13.06
CA LYS A 133 3.19 8.66 13.15
C LYS A 133 3.48 7.94 11.85
N ILE A 134 2.47 7.35 11.21
CA ILE A 134 2.56 6.78 9.85
C ILE A 134 2.95 7.88 8.86
N GLU A 135 2.30 9.05 8.92
CA GLU A 135 2.63 10.19 8.06
C GLU A 135 4.07 10.67 8.28
N LYS A 136 4.54 10.77 9.53
CA LYS A 136 5.93 11.14 9.86
C LYS A 136 6.93 10.10 9.34
N LEU A 137 6.63 8.81 9.48
CA LEU A 137 7.47 7.71 9.01
C LEU A 137 7.60 7.74 7.48
N VAL A 138 6.46 7.84 6.78
CA VAL A 138 6.41 7.91 5.31
C VAL A 138 7.13 9.17 4.81
N ASN A 139 7.04 10.30 5.52
CA ASN A 139 7.72 11.54 5.13
C ASN A 139 9.20 11.61 5.55
N ASN A 140 9.69 10.69 6.39
CA ASN A 140 11.11 10.62 6.75
C ASN A 140 11.97 10.19 5.55
N LYS A 141 12.85 11.10 5.09
CA LYS A 141 13.70 10.89 3.91
C LYS A 141 14.73 9.77 4.11
N ASP A 142 15.34 9.69 5.28
CA ASP A 142 16.38 8.69 5.57
C ASP A 142 15.77 7.30 5.66
N PHE A 143 14.62 7.19 6.32
CA PHE A 143 13.85 5.95 6.37
C PHE A 143 13.47 5.47 4.97
N ARG A 144 12.86 6.34 4.14
CA ARG A 144 12.51 5.97 2.75
C ARG A 144 13.74 5.57 1.95
N LYS A 145 14.85 6.29 2.08
CA LYS A 145 16.09 5.96 1.38
C LYS A 145 16.57 4.56 1.75
N GLN A 146 16.60 4.23 3.04
CA GLN A 146 16.99 2.90 3.48
C GLN A 146 16.01 1.83 2.99
N PHE A 147 14.70 2.06 3.20
CA PHE A 147 13.65 1.12 2.82
C PHE A 147 13.70 0.78 1.32
N PHE A 148 13.79 1.79 0.46
CA PHE A 148 13.84 1.58 -1.00
C PHE A 148 15.23 1.17 -1.52
N ASN A 149 16.28 1.18 -0.70
CA ASN A 149 17.53 0.51 -1.05
C ASN A 149 17.41 -1.02 -0.87
N GLU A 150 16.70 -1.45 0.18
CA GLU A 150 16.43 -2.86 0.47
C GLU A 150 15.32 -3.42 -0.44
N HIS A 151 14.31 -2.59 -0.74
CA HIS A 151 13.17 -2.92 -1.58
C HIS A 151 13.06 -1.93 -2.77
N PRO A 152 13.92 -2.06 -3.79
CA PRO A 152 14.00 -1.09 -4.88
C PRO A 152 12.76 -1.09 -5.76
N VAL A 153 12.34 0.11 -6.18
CA VAL A 153 11.47 0.29 -7.35
C VAL A 153 12.29 -0.06 -8.59
N ARG A 154 11.72 -0.86 -9.50
CA ARG A 154 12.39 -1.39 -10.68
C ARG A 154 11.69 -0.92 -11.93
N GLU A 155 12.43 -0.80 -13.03
CA GLU A 155 11.82 -0.71 -14.35
C GLU A 155 11.11 -2.03 -14.68
N SER A 156 9.82 -1.93 -15.02
CA SER A 156 9.00 -3.00 -15.56
C SER A 156 9.53 -3.36 -16.96
N LYS A 157 9.74 -4.65 -17.21
CA LYS A 157 10.17 -5.16 -18.52
C LYS A 157 9.02 -5.20 -19.53
#